data_AF-A0A480AKD0-F1
#
_entry.id   AF-A0A480AKD0-F1
#
_cell.length_a   1.000
_cell.length_b   1.000
_cell.length_c   1.000
_cell.angle_alpha   90.00
_cell.angle_beta   90.00
_cell.angle_gamma   90.00
#
_symmetry.space_group_name_H-M   'P 1'
#
loop_
_entity.id
_entity.type
_entity.pdbx_description
1 polymer ?
#
loop_
_entity_poly.entity_id
_entity_poly.type
_entity_poly.pdbx_seq_one_letter_code
_entity_poly.pdbx_strand_id
1 'polypeptide(L)' 'MREDTAVELHLLPGNRLVLFLVRVDQARSVVAVAASAFLDGLRAAEALLSFSGLHQEELPLEDLLPWAGSV' A
#
# COMPACT_ATOMS: atom_id res chain seq x y z
N MET A 1 5.50 -10.55 19.73
CA MET A 1 4.26 -9.74 19.71
C MET A 1 4.06 -9.39 18.25
N ARG A 2 3.10 -10.02 17.55
CA ARG A 2 2.79 -9.61 16.17
C ARG A 2 2.11 -8.25 16.29
N GLU A 3 2.70 -7.20 15.75
CA GLU A 3 1.96 -5.97 15.50
C GLU A 3 0.86 -6.35 14.50
N ASP A 4 -0.40 -6.25 14.92
CA ASP A 4 -1.52 -6.36 14.00
C ASP A 4 -1.36 -5.24 12.97
N THR A 5 -1.06 -5.62 11.72
CA THR A 5 -0.98 -4.70 10.58
C THR A 5 -2.29 -3.90 10.53
N ALA A 6 -2.22 -2.60 10.78
CA ALA A 6 -3.38 -1.74 10.75
C ALA A 6 -3.77 -1.48 9.29
N VAL A 7 -4.82 -2.16 8.83
CA VAL A 7 -5.38 -2.06 7.48
C VAL A 7 -6.73 -1.36 7.58
N GLU A 8 -6.83 -0.16 7.00
CA GLU A 8 -8.06 0.66 7.06
C GLU A 8 -8.45 1.14 5.66
N LEU A 9 -9.75 1.10 5.37
CA LEU A 9 -10.34 1.66 4.16
C LEU A 9 -11.48 2.59 4.55
N HIS A 10 -11.36 3.87 4.19
CA HIS A 10 -12.45 4.83 4.33
C HIS A 10 -12.98 5.28 2.98
N LEU A 11 -14.30 5.33 2.88
CA LEU A 11 -15.00 5.86 1.74
C LEU A 11 -15.48 7.28 2.03
N LEU A 12 -15.09 8.23 1.19
CA LEU A 12 -15.67 9.57 1.19
C LEU A 12 -16.56 9.73 -0.05
N PRO A 13 -17.89 9.71 0.11
CA PRO A 13 -18.80 9.95 -0.99
C PRO A 13 -18.71 11.43 -1.41
N GLY A 14 -18.53 11.66 -2.70
CA GLY A 14 -18.64 12.97 -3.32
C GLY A 14 -19.62 12.94 -4.47
N ASN A 15 -20.05 14.12 -4.93
CA ASN A 15 -21.11 14.23 -5.93
C ASN A 15 -20.66 13.84 -7.36
N ARG A 16 -19.35 13.93 -7.65
CA ARG A 16 -18.76 13.58 -8.96
C ARG A 16 -17.63 12.57 -8.83
N LEU A 17 -16.89 12.65 -7.74
CA LEU A 17 -15.79 11.76 -7.42
C LEU A 17 -16.11 10.99 -6.15
N VAL A 18 -15.61 9.77 -6.09
CA VAL A 18 -15.57 8.96 -4.88
C VAL A 18 -14.11 8.80 -4.49
N LEU A 19 -13.80 9.09 -3.23
CA LEU A 19 -12.44 8.98 -2.71
C LEU A 19 -12.35 7.76 -1.80
N PHE A 20 -11.40 6.89 -2.09
CA PHE A 20 -11.02 5.77 -1.24
C PHE A 20 -9.70 6.11 -0.55
N LEU A 21 -9.76 6.29 0.77
CA LEU A 21 -8.58 6.48 1.61
C LEU A 21 -8.12 5.10 2.09
N VAL A 22 -6.94 4.70 1.63
CA VAL A 22 -6.33 3.41 1.93
C VAL A 22 -5.18 3.63 2.91
N ARG A 23 -5.18 2.90 4.02
CA ARG A 23 -4.06 2.86 4.96
C ARG A 23 -3.56 1.44 5.11
N VAL A 24 -2.24 1.28 4.98
CA VAL A 24 -1.51 0.04 5.26
C VAL A 24 -0.33 0.43 6.14
N ASP A 25 -0.34 -0.01 7.40
CA ASP A 25 0.63 0.37 8.42
C ASP A 25 0.75 1.90 8.59
N GLN A 26 1.90 2.46 8.21
CA GLN A 26 2.19 3.90 8.23
C GLN A 26 1.93 4.59 6.88
N ALA A 27 1.76 3.82 5.80
CA ALA A 27 1.51 4.36 4.46
C ALA A 27 0.04 4.73 4.26
N ARG A 28 -0.19 5.86 3.59
CA ARG A 28 -1.53 6.39 3.29
C ARG A 28 -1.62 6.75 1.81
N SER A 29 -2.67 6.27 1.15
CA SER A 29 -2.92 6.50 -0.26
C SER A 29 -4.36 6.93 -0.49
N VAL A 30 -4.60 7.71 -1.55
CA VAL A 30 -5.94 8.12 -1.98
C VAL A 30 -6.17 7.65 -3.40
N VAL A 31 -7.23 6.88 -3.61
CA VAL A 31 -7.74 6.55 -4.95
C VAL A 31 -8.96 7.43 -5.21
N ALA A 32 -8.87 8.31 -6.20
CA ALA A 32 -9.96 9.17 -6.63
C ALA A 32 -10.50 8.68 -7.97
N VAL A 33 -11.79 8.34 -8.03
CA VAL A 33 -12.45 7.89 -9.25
C VAL A 33 -13.73 8.66 -9.50
N ALA A 34 -14.17 8.74 -10.76
CA ALA A 34 -15.52 9.17 -11.06
C ALA A 34 -16.55 8.24 -10.40
N ALA A 35 -17.69 8.77 -9.98
CA ALA A 35 -18.75 7.97 -9.35
C ALA A 35 -19.23 6.81 -10.24
N SER A 36 -19.19 6.98 -11.57
CA SER A 36 -19.50 5.92 -12.53
C SER A 36 -18.50 4.76 -12.54
N ALA A 37 -17.27 4.98 -12.05
CA ALA A 37 -16.20 4.00 -11.94
C ALA A 37 -16.00 3.50 -10.50
N PHE A 38 -17.04 3.58 -9.67
CA PHE A 38 -16.99 3.22 -8.25
C PHE A 38 -16.40 1.83 -8.00
N LEU A 39 -16.88 0.81 -8.73
CA LEU A 39 -16.43 -0.57 -8.53
C LEU A 39 -14.97 -0.77 -8.92
N ASP A 40 -14.50 -0.05 -9.94
CA ASP A 40 -13.09 -0.09 -10.34
C ASP A 40 -12.21 0.58 -9.27
N GLY A 41 -12.67 1.70 -8.70
CA GLY A 41 -12.02 2.33 -7.55
C GLY A 41 -11.97 1.44 -6.32
N LEU A 42 -13.05 0.72 -6.01
CA LEU A 42 -13.10 -0.23 -4.90
C LEU A 42 -12.11 -1.38 -5.10
N ARG A 43 -12.05 -1.97 -6.30
CA ARG A 43 -11.08 -3.04 -6.63
C ARG A 43 -9.64 -2.54 -6.52
N ALA A 44 -9.37 -1.33 -6.99
CA ALA A 44 -8.04 -0.72 -6.86
C ALA A 44 -7.67 -0.49 -5.38
N ALA A 45 -8.62 -0.01 -4.57
CA ALA A 45 -8.40 0.15 -3.14
C ALA A 45 -8.17 -1.19 -2.43
N GLU A 46 -8.94 -2.23 -2.75
CA GLU A 46 -8.75 -3.59 -2.24
C GLU A 46 -7.39 -4.17 -2.60
N ALA A 47 -6.96 -4.00 -3.86
CA ALA A 47 -5.63 -4.40 -4.30
C ALA A 47 -4.53 -3.71 -3.49
N LEU A 48 -4.68 -2.42 -3.18
CA LEU A 48 -3.74 -1.69 -2.33
C LEU A 48 -3.69 -2.21 -0.89
N LEU A 49 -4.82 -2.63 -0.31
CA LEU A 49 -4.86 -3.23 1.04
C LEU A 49 -4.16 -4.59 1.08
N SER A 50 -4.17 -5.33 -0.04
CA SER A 50 -3.50 -6.63 -0.15
C SER A 50 -1.97 -6.56 -0.18
N PHE A 51 -1.38 -5.36 -0.32
CA PHE A 51 0.07 -5.14 -0.23
C PHE A 51 0.64 -5.20 1.19
N SER A 52 -0.19 -5.50 2.20
CA SER A 52 0.21 -5.78 3.59
C SER A 52 1.11 -7.01 3.66
N GLY A 53 2.41 -6.85 3.41
CA GLY A 53 3.35 -7.97 3.44
C GLY A 53 4.50 -7.91 2.44
N LEU A 54 4.55 -6.95 1.51
CA LEU A 54 5.81 -6.62 0.84
C LEU A 54 6.71 -5.85 1.82
N HIS A 55 7.11 -6.53 2.90
CA HIS A 55 8.36 -6.17 3.56
C HIS A 55 9.40 -6.28 2.46
N GLN A 56 9.96 -5.14 2.10
CA GLN A 56 11.25 -5.11 1.44
C GLN A 56 12.16 -5.96 2.35
N GLU A 57 12.48 -7.18 1.93
CA GLU A 57 13.64 -7.88 2.44
C GLU A 57 14.82 -7.01 2.04
N GLU A 58 15.08 -5.95 2.82
CA GLU A 58 16.40 -5.37 2.89
C GLU A 58 17.27 -6.52 3.38
N LEU A 59 17.83 -7.26 2.42
CA LEU A 59 18.99 -8.10 2.65
C LEU A 59 19.95 -7.19 3.44
N PRO A 60 20.23 -7.52 4.71
CA PRO A 60 21.12 -6.68 5.50
C PRO A 60 22.42 -6.55 4.72
N LEU A 61 22.95 -5.33 4.63
CA LEU A 61 24.08 -4.98 3.74
C LEU A 61 25.31 -5.88 3.95
N GLU A 62 25.38 -6.52 5.11
CA GLU A 62 26.35 -7.49 5.58
C GLU A 62 26.25 -8.88 4.90
N ASP A 63 25.12 -9.23 4.29
CA ASP A 63 24.94 -10.40 3.42
C ASP A 63 25.27 -10.13 1.94
N LEU A 64 25.53 -8.85 1.57
CA LEU A 64 26.11 -8.48 0.28
C LEU A 64 27.63 -8.68 0.33
N LEU A 65 28.06 -9.94 0.27
CA LEU A 65 29.47 -10.38 0.33
C LEU A 65 30.35 -9.81 -0.82
N PRO A 66 31.66 -10.14 -0.86
CA PRO A 66 32.80 -9.31 -0.56
C PRO A 66 33.44 -8.63 -1.79
N TRP A 67 32.75 -8.60 -2.94
CA TRP A 67 33.34 -8.19 -4.23
C TRP A 67 33.64 -6.69 -4.34
N ALA A 68 33.25 -5.90 -3.33
CA ALA A 68 33.55 -4.47 -3.23
C ALA A 68 35.00 -4.15 -2.82
N GLY A 69 35.90 -5.15 -2.76
CA GLY A 69 37.30 -4.96 -2.41
C GLY A 69 38.24 -5.94 -3.11
N SER A 70 38.48 -5.75 -4.39
CA SER A 70 39.73 -6.18 -5.05
C SER A 70 39.94 -5.39 -6.34
N VAL A 71 40.54 -4.20 -6.21
CA VAL A 71 41.32 -3.55 -7.28
C VAL A 71 42.66 -3.15 -6.69
#